data_AF-A0A507D1L1-F1
#
_entry.id   AF-A0A507D1L1-F1
#
_cell.length_a   1.000
_cell.length_b   1.000
_cell.length_c   1.000
_cell.angle_alpha   90.00
_cell.angle_beta   90.00
_cell.angle_gamma   90.00
#
_symmetry.space_group_name_H-M   'P 1'
#
loop_
_entity.id
_entity.type
_entity.pdbx_description
1 polymer ?
#
loop_
_entity_poly.entity_id
_entity_poly.type
_entity_poly.pdbx_seq_one_letter_code
_entity_poly.pdbx_strand_id
1 'polypeptide(L)'
;MGSPVTPNSCLESTDPAPKGVPGGLKSVDGEGRVYVDILCCFYIEIIRCVELGYPSRPYNFAPLIQKLKSIFPDCGTVFVIDGASTSAKSETSMKRHREWGKVDDELDKVAASMKRAADDGRKRMPKSFYEKLDRLTCRSFHVNDDVKTGLAAALEAEFKVEKAPGEADVYIGRVATDLDIVVSGDSDVFCYKNVKTMVRPTRHRGQYIFNALDKSLAFRKMRFNADDLVVLAVVSGNDYASNIPGKAIVTNVEIFQKIKEKGDFSKEAMLREYVLLCQSDRNFDGGATYWQNLFRMIVDGNIGARMGPEQLQILEKVEALGR
;
A
#
# COMPACT_ATOMS: atom_id res chain seq x y z
N MET A 1 8.87 -53.70 10.07
CA MET A 1 9.94 -53.30 9.13
C MET A 1 9.30 -53.06 7.79
N GLY A 2 9.48 -51.86 7.24
CA GLY A 2 8.93 -51.42 5.96
C GLY A 2 9.02 -49.90 5.84
N SER A 3 10.17 -49.41 5.38
CA SER A 3 10.48 -47.98 5.18
C SER A 3 9.71 -47.39 3.97
N PRO A 4 9.60 -46.04 3.87
CA PRO A 4 8.62 -45.34 3.04
C PRO A 4 9.15 -44.99 1.64
N VAL A 5 8.24 -44.73 0.71
CA VAL A 5 8.54 -44.19 -0.64
C VAL A 5 7.75 -42.89 -0.84
N THR A 6 8.45 -41.77 -0.95
CA THR A 6 7.99 -40.55 -1.66
C THR A 6 8.23 -40.73 -3.16
N PRO A 7 7.48 -40.05 -4.05
CA PRO A 7 8.08 -38.84 -4.64
C PRO A 7 7.11 -37.71 -5.04
N ASN A 8 7.70 -36.52 -5.12
CA ASN A 8 7.30 -35.31 -5.86
C ASN A 8 6.40 -35.50 -7.09
N SER A 9 5.47 -34.56 -7.31
CA SER A 9 5.34 -33.92 -8.64
C SER A 9 4.73 -32.52 -8.55
N CYS A 10 5.31 -31.63 -9.36
CA CYS A 10 4.99 -30.23 -9.53
C CYS A 10 3.72 -30.02 -10.36
N LEU A 11 3.17 -28.80 -10.26
CA LEU A 11 2.16 -28.19 -11.14
C LEU A 11 2.25 -28.65 -12.61
N GLU A 12 1.17 -29.19 -13.16
CA GLU A 12 0.90 -29.25 -14.60
C GLU A 12 -0.25 -28.32 -14.97
N SER A 13 0.00 -27.46 -15.96
CA SER A 13 -0.97 -26.60 -16.61
C SER A 13 -1.65 -27.34 -17.77
N THR A 14 -2.97 -27.32 -17.83
CA THR A 14 -3.72 -27.65 -19.06
C THR A 14 -4.88 -26.68 -19.27
N ASP A 15 -4.81 -25.91 -20.35
CA ASP A 15 -5.87 -25.09 -20.96
C ASP A 15 -6.58 -25.89 -22.10
N PRO A 16 -7.68 -25.42 -22.76
CA PRO A 16 -8.75 -24.49 -22.33
C PRO A 16 -10.19 -24.89 -22.80
N ALA A 17 -11.25 -24.25 -22.24
CA ALA A 17 -12.49 -23.72 -22.90
C ALA A 17 -13.73 -23.69 -21.95
N PRO A 18 -14.81 -22.89 -22.17
CA PRO A 18 -14.95 -21.56 -22.79
C PRO A 18 -15.66 -20.50 -21.89
N LYS A 19 -15.29 -19.22 -22.09
CA LYS A 19 -15.99 -17.95 -21.79
C LYS A 19 -16.98 -17.87 -20.60
N GLY A 20 -16.42 -17.89 -19.40
CA GLY A 20 -16.92 -17.18 -18.20
C GLY A 20 -15.71 -16.53 -17.53
N VAL A 21 -15.88 -15.36 -16.92
CA VAL A 21 -14.77 -14.49 -16.41
C VAL A 21 -13.66 -15.30 -15.71
N PRO A 22 -12.42 -15.35 -16.24
CA PRO A 22 -11.32 -16.02 -15.57
C PRO A 22 -10.68 -15.06 -14.57
N GLY A 23 -10.65 -15.41 -13.27
CA GLY A 23 -9.85 -14.67 -12.29
C GLY A 23 -10.40 -14.52 -10.87
N GLY A 24 -11.41 -15.27 -10.45
CA GLY A 24 -11.77 -15.31 -9.02
C GLY A 24 -10.65 -15.98 -8.21
N LEU A 25 -10.26 -15.37 -7.07
CA LEU A 25 -9.38 -16.03 -6.11
C LEU A 25 -10.12 -17.23 -5.53
N LYS A 26 -9.63 -18.46 -5.76
CA LYS A 26 -10.23 -19.66 -5.18
C LYS A 26 -9.67 -19.87 -3.78
N SER A 27 -10.54 -20.03 -2.79
CA SER A 27 -10.16 -20.54 -1.48
C SER A 27 -9.60 -21.96 -1.63
N VAL A 28 -8.47 -22.24 -0.98
CA VAL A 28 -8.00 -23.62 -0.78
C VAL A 28 -8.77 -24.15 0.43
N ASP A 29 -9.31 -25.37 0.34
CA ASP A 29 -10.04 -25.99 1.44
C ASP A 29 -9.19 -25.99 2.72
N GLY A 30 -9.65 -25.27 3.74
CA GLY A 30 -9.13 -25.31 5.12
C GLY A 30 -8.17 -24.18 5.50
N GLU A 31 -8.59 -23.38 6.49
CA GLU A 31 -7.82 -22.49 7.38
C GLU A 31 -7.36 -21.10 6.86
N GLY A 32 -6.94 -20.95 5.60
CA GLY A 32 -6.46 -19.64 5.08
C GLY A 32 -7.56 -18.63 4.75
N ARG A 33 -7.36 -17.36 5.10
CA ARG A 33 -8.22 -16.21 4.78
C ARG A 33 -7.62 -15.33 3.69
N VAL A 34 -8.48 -14.54 3.03
CA VAL A 34 -8.08 -13.47 2.13
C VAL A 34 -8.32 -12.13 2.82
N TYR A 35 -7.25 -11.45 3.22
CA TYR A 35 -7.34 -10.09 3.76
C TYR A 35 -7.21 -9.08 2.64
N VAL A 36 -8.16 -8.15 2.52
CA VAL A 36 -8.17 -7.13 1.46
C VAL A 36 -8.10 -5.74 2.07
N ASP A 37 -7.04 -5.02 1.77
CA ASP A 37 -6.94 -3.57 2.01
C ASP A 37 -7.80 -2.84 0.95
N ILE A 38 -9.07 -2.60 1.30
CA ILE A 38 -10.06 -2.14 0.32
C ILE A 38 -9.74 -0.74 -0.20
N LEU A 39 -9.28 0.15 0.69
CA LEU A 39 -8.99 1.53 0.33
C LEU A 39 -7.79 1.60 -0.60
N CYS A 40 -6.76 0.78 -0.37
CA CYS A 40 -5.60 0.77 -1.25
C CYS A 40 -5.88 0.09 -2.60
N CYS A 41 -6.65 -1.01 -2.62
CA CYS A 41 -6.91 -1.76 -3.84
C CYS A 41 -7.93 -1.11 -4.77
N PHE A 42 -8.95 -0.46 -4.20
CA PHE A 42 -10.16 -0.03 -4.92
C PHE A 42 -10.48 1.45 -4.71
N TYR A 43 -9.49 2.28 -4.31
CA TYR A 43 -9.68 3.73 -4.08
C TYR A 43 -10.45 4.41 -5.22
N ILE A 44 -10.06 4.17 -6.46
CA ILE A 44 -10.66 4.82 -7.64
C ILE A 44 -12.12 4.40 -7.82
N GLU A 45 -12.44 3.13 -7.63
CA GLU A 45 -13.81 2.61 -7.68
C GLU A 45 -14.67 3.17 -6.55
N ILE A 46 -14.11 3.34 -5.35
CA ILE A 46 -14.79 3.96 -4.21
C ILE A 46 -15.09 5.42 -4.54
N ILE A 47 -14.10 6.18 -5.04
CA ILE A 47 -14.29 7.56 -5.46
C ILE A 47 -15.36 7.68 -6.55
N ARG A 48 -15.42 6.74 -7.51
CA ARG A 48 -16.49 6.73 -8.52
C ARG A 48 -17.89 6.53 -7.92
N CYS A 49 -18.00 5.77 -6.84
CA CYS A 49 -19.27 5.62 -6.11
C CYS A 49 -19.68 6.94 -5.42
N VAL A 50 -18.69 7.76 -5.04
CA VAL A 50 -18.89 9.09 -4.45
C VAL A 50 -19.19 10.14 -5.53
N GLU A 51 -18.44 10.16 -6.63
CA GLU A 51 -18.63 11.05 -7.81
C GLU A 51 -20.05 10.96 -8.38
N LEU A 52 -20.59 9.74 -8.47
CA LEU A 52 -21.94 9.49 -8.96
C LEU A 52 -23.03 9.76 -7.89
N GLY A 53 -22.62 9.95 -6.63
CA GLY A 53 -23.47 10.39 -5.54
C GLY A 53 -23.72 11.89 -5.64
N TYR A 54 -24.92 12.28 -6.08
CA TYR A 54 -25.35 13.68 -5.97
C TYR A 54 -25.38 14.12 -4.49
N PRO A 55 -25.15 15.41 -4.16
CA PRO A 55 -25.12 15.90 -2.78
C PRO A 55 -26.40 15.62 -1.96
N SER A 56 -27.49 15.22 -2.62
CA SER A 56 -28.77 14.85 -2.01
C SER A 56 -29.08 13.35 -2.03
N ARG A 57 -28.14 12.48 -2.44
CA ARG A 57 -28.33 11.03 -2.50
C ARG A 57 -27.23 10.30 -1.72
N PRO A 58 -27.57 9.22 -0.99
CA PRO A 58 -26.58 8.38 -0.34
C PRO A 58 -25.62 7.77 -1.38
N TYR A 59 -24.37 7.52 -0.97
CA TYR A 59 -23.37 6.86 -1.80
C TYR A 59 -23.90 5.53 -2.35
N ASN A 60 -23.71 5.29 -3.64
CA ASN A 60 -24.16 4.03 -4.26
C ASN A 60 -22.98 3.06 -4.42
N PHE A 61 -22.77 2.21 -3.41
CA PHE A 61 -21.72 1.19 -3.45
C PHE A 61 -22.14 -0.11 -4.17
N ALA A 62 -23.41 -0.29 -4.55
CA ALA A 62 -23.88 -1.54 -5.13
C ALA A 62 -23.07 -2.03 -6.36
N PRO A 63 -22.66 -1.16 -7.31
CA PRO A 63 -21.81 -1.59 -8.41
C PRO A 63 -20.43 -2.09 -7.97
N LEU A 64 -19.85 -1.47 -6.93
CA LEU A 64 -18.59 -1.93 -6.34
C LEU A 64 -18.78 -3.28 -5.65
N ILE A 65 -19.82 -3.45 -4.84
CA ILE A 65 -20.11 -4.72 -4.15
C ILE A 65 -20.30 -5.87 -5.14
N GLN A 66 -21.07 -5.66 -6.22
CA GLN A 66 -21.23 -6.66 -7.28
C GLN A 66 -19.90 -7.02 -7.95
N LYS A 67 -19.04 -6.04 -8.18
CA LYS A 67 -17.70 -6.27 -8.73
C LYS A 67 -16.85 -7.09 -7.75
N LEU A 68 -16.87 -6.78 -6.46
CA LEU A 68 -16.11 -7.50 -5.44
C LEU A 68 -16.56 -8.96 -5.30
N LYS A 69 -17.87 -9.23 -5.35
CA LYS A 69 -18.43 -10.60 -5.41
C LYS A 69 -17.94 -11.41 -6.61
N SER A 70 -17.68 -10.76 -7.74
CA SER A 70 -17.16 -11.45 -8.91
C SER A 70 -15.66 -11.81 -8.81
N ILE A 71 -14.94 -11.22 -7.85
CA ILE A 71 -13.49 -11.34 -7.68
C ILE A 71 -13.15 -12.23 -6.47
N PHE A 72 -13.84 -11.99 -5.36
CA PHE A 72 -13.52 -12.58 -4.07
C PHE A 72 -14.59 -13.59 -3.66
N PRO A 73 -14.20 -14.71 -3.02
CA PRO A 73 -15.14 -15.67 -2.48
C PRO A 73 -15.84 -15.07 -1.25
N ASP A 74 -17.14 -15.33 -1.11
CA ASP A 74 -17.94 -14.85 0.03
C ASP A 74 -17.42 -15.43 1.35
N CYS A 75 -16.99 -16.70 1.33
CA CYS A 75 -16.39 -17.37 2.48
C CYS A 75 -14.87 -17.14 2.53
N GLY A 76 -14.36 -16.67 3.67
CA GLY A 76 -12.92 -16.51 3.93
C GLY A 76 -12.32 -15.16 3.52
N THR A 77 -13.07 -14.28 2.87
CA THR A 77 -12.61 -12.90 2.58
C THR A 77 -12.92 -11.96 3.75
N VAL A 78 -11.93 -11.16 4.12
CA VAL A 78 -12.03 -10.11 5.14
C VAL A 78 -11.58 -8.79 4.52
N PHE A 79 -12.50 -7.84 4.36
CA PHE A 79 -12.17 -6.49 3.94
C PHE A 79 -11.76 -5.66 5.16
N VAL A 80 -10.59 -5.03 5.08
CA VAL A 80 -10.06 -4.18 6.15
C VAL A 80 -10.14 -2.72 5.73
N ILE A 81 -10.76 -1.90 6.58
CA ILE A 81 -10.92 -0.46 6.37
C ILE A 81 -10.02 0.29 7.36
N ASP A 82 -9.32 1.31 6.88
CA ASP A 82 -8.53 2.20 7.73
C ASP A 82 -9.37 2.84 8.84
N GLY A 83 -8.83 2.82 10.05
CA GLY A 83 -9.26 3.64 11.17
C GLY A 83 -8.64 5.03 11.15
N ALA A 84 -8.32 5.52 12.35
CA ALA A 84 -7.73 6.85 12.53
C ALA A 84 -6.28 6.87 12.04
N SER A 85 -5.89 7.90 11.28
CA SER A 85 -4.50 8.05 10.87
C SER A 85 -3.59 8.16 12.09
N THR A 86 -2.51 7.39 12.09
CA THR A 86 -1.49 7.48 13.13
C THR A 86 -0.69 8.77 12.96
N SER A 87 -0.13 9.30 14.06
CA SER A 87 0.78 10.45 14.00
C SER A 87 2.00 10.21 13.11
N ALA A 88 2.32 8.95 12.81
CA ALA A 88 3.48 8.53 12.02
C ALA A 88 3.30 8.90 10.55
N LYS A 89 2.05 8.91 10.07
CA LYS A 89 1.67 9.38 8.74
C LYS A 89 1.31 10.86 8.71
N SER A 90 1.54 11.62 9.79
CA SER A 90 1.16 13.04 9.83
C SER A 90 1.80 13.84 8.70
N GLU A 91 3.08 13.61 8.39
CA GLU A 91 3.74 14.27 7.25
C GLU A 91 3.13 13.89 5.90
N THR A 92 2.90 12.59 5.66
CA THR A 92 2.31 12.09 4.42
C THR A 92 0.88 12.58 4.26
N SER A 93 0.12 12.62 5.36
CA SER A 93 -1.22 13.21 5.43
C SER A 93 -1.17 14.72 5.15
N MET A 94 -0.25 15.46 5.77
CA MET A 94 -0.05 16.90 5.52
C MET A 94 0.34 17.17 4.07
N LYS A 95 1.22 16.36 3.47
CA LYS A 95 1.58 16.49 2.04
C LYS A 95 0.36 16.26 1.16
N ARG A 96 -0.42 15.20 1.40
CA ARG A 96 -1.68 14.94 0.67
C ARG A 96 -2.67 16.10 0.85
N HIS A 97 -2.82 16.61 2.07
CA HIS A 97 -3.70 17.74 2.37
C HIS A 97 -3.24 19.05 1.71
N ARG A 98 -1.93 19.33 1.66
CA ARG A 98 -1.39 20.47 0.90
C ARG A 98 -1.66 20.35 -0.59
N GLU A 99 -1.51 19.17 -1.16
CA GLU A 99 -1.83 18.93 -2.58
C GLU A 99 -3.34 19.10 -2.85
N TRP A 100 -4.20 18.78 -1.88
CA TRP A 100 -5.63 19.05 -1.98
C TRP A 100 -5.96 20.53 -1.83
N GLY A 101 -5.35 21.25 -0.89
CA GLY A 101 -5.52 22.70 -0.78
C GLY A 101 -5.23 23.42 -2.10
N LYS A 102 -4.23 22.95 -2.86
CA LYS A 102 -3.96 23.46 -4.22
C LYS A 102 -5.08 23.17 -5.22
N VAL A 103 -5.75 22.02 -5.11
CA VAL A 103 -6.90 21.67 -5.96
C VAL A 103 -8.10 22.56 -5.61
N ASP A 104 -8.36 22.78 -4.32
CA ASP A 104 -9.43 23.65 -3.84
C ASP A 104 -9.20 25.10 -4.28
N ASP A 105 -7.98 25.63 -4.10
CA ASP A 105 -7.60 26.97 -4.58
C ASP A 105 -7.82 27.12 -6.09
N GLU A 106 -7.54 26.08 -6.87
CA GLU A 106 -7.76 26.09 -8.32
C GLU A 106 -9.25 25.98 -8.69
N LEU A 107 -10.04 25.22 -7.92
CA LEU A 107 -11.50 25.17 -8.07
C LEU A 107 -12.14 26.52 -7.77
N ASP A 108 -11.69 27.23 -6.73
CA ASP A 108 -12.16 28.58 -6.41
C ASP A 108 -11.88 29.57 -7.55
N LYS A 109 -10.67 29.50 -8.15
CA LYS A 109 -10.34 30.31 -9.33
C LYS A 109 -11.23 29.97 -10.53
N VAL A 110 -11.55 28.69 -10.72
CA VAL A 110 -12.46 28.24 -11.78
C VAL A 110 -13.88 28.77 -11.52
N ALA A 111 -14.40 28.65 -10.30
CA ALA A 111 -15.70 29.18 -9.90
C ALA A 111 -15.79 30.71 -10.07
N ALA A 112 -14.76 31.45 -9.63
CA ALA A 112 -14.68 32.90 -9.83
C ALA A 112 -14.63 33.30 -11.31
N SER A 113 -14.01 32.48 -12.15
CA SER A 113 -13.98 32.69 -13.60
C SER A 113 -15.33 32.41 -14.26
N MET A 114 -16.07 31.40 -13.80
CA MET A 114 -17.45 31.15 -14.23
C MET A 114 -18.37 32.30 -13.85
N LYS A 115 -18.26 32.81 -12.62
CA LYS A 115 -19.04 33.95 -12.13
C LYS A 115 -18.81 35.19 -12.99
N ARG A 116 -17.54 35.57 -13.21
CA ARG A 116 -17.20 36.71 -14.09
C ARG A 116 -17.72 36.53 -15.51
N ALA A 117 -17.58 35.34 -16.09
CA ALA A 117 -18.10 35.08 -17.43
C ALA A 117 -19.64 35.22 -17.50
N ALA A 118 -20.34 34.78 -16.46
CA ALA A 118 -21.79 34.95 -16.36
C ALA A 118 -22.17 36.43 -16.22
N ASP A 119 -21.45 37.19 -15.39
CA ASP A 119 -21.64 38.64 -15.21
C ASP A 119 -21.37 39.42 -16.52
N ASP A 120 -20.37 38.98 -17.31
CA ASP A 120 -20.04 39.52 -18.64
C ASP A 120 -21.03 39.06 -19.74
N GLY A 121 -22.09 38.31 -19.40
CA GLY A 121 -23.10 37.83 -20.33
C GLY A 121 -22.64 36.70 -21.26
N ARG A 122 -21.48 36.06 -21.01
CA ARG A 122 -21.05 34.89 -21.79
C ARG A 122 -21.93 33.69 -21.45
N LYS A 123 -22.53 33.11 -22.49
CA LYS A 123 -23.37 31.90 -22.37
C LYS A 123 -22.58 30.59 -22.27
N ARG A 124 -21.30 30.56 -22.69
CA ARG A 124 -20.53 29.31 -22.75
C ARG A 124 -19.02 29.56 -22.63
N MET A 125 -18.35 28.67 -21.89
CA MET A 125 -16.89 28.62 -21.77
C MET A 125 -16.26 27.68 -22.83
N PRO A 126 -14.97 27.83 -23.14
CA PRO A 126 -14.24 26.92 -24.03
C PRO A 126 -14.26 25.47 -23.53
N LYS A 127 -14.12 24.49 -24.43
CA LYS A 127 -14.09 23.06 -24.07
C LYS A 127 -13.01 22.73 -23.04
N SER A 128 -11.80 23.27 -23.21
CA SER A 128 -10.66 23.07 -22.31
C SER A 128 -10.94 23.54 -20.87
N PHE A 129 -11.86 24.49 -20.69
CA PHE A 129 -12.29 24.94 -19.37
C PHE A 129 -13.07 23.84 -18.64
N TYR A 130 -14.02 23.21 -19.33
CA TYR A 130 -14.78 22.11 -18.76
C TYR A 130 -13.90 20.88 -18.52
N GLU A 131 -12.94 20.59 -19.40
CA GLU A 131 -11.96 19.52 -19.18
C GLU A 131 -11.07 19.79 -17.95
N LYS A 132 -10.74 21.06 -17.67
CA LYS A 132 -10.04 21.45 -16.43
C LYS A 132 -10.94 21.28 -15.21
N LEU A 133 -12.18 21.76 -15.26
CA LEU A 133 -13.15 21.65 -14.17
C LEU A 133 -13.41 20.18 -13.81
N ASP A 134 -13.67 19.33 -14.81
CA ASP A 134 -13.89 17.90 -14.64
C ASP A 134 -12.68 17.25 -13.95
N ARG A 135 -11.47 17.51 -14.44
CA ARG A 135 -10.22 17.01 -13.84
C ARG A 135 -10.04 17.44 -12.38
N LEU A 136 -10.32 18.70 -12.06
CA LEU A 136 -10.17 19.22 -10.69
C LEU A 136 -11.24 18.65 -9.76
N THR A 137 -12.47 18.54 -10.26
CA THR A 137 -13.60 17.96 -9.52
C THR A 137 -13.30 16.50 -9.16
N CYS A 138 -12.86 15.68 -10.12
CA CYS A 138 -12.42 14.30 -9.88
C CYS A 138 -11.29 14.19 -8.85
N ARG A 139 -10.38 15.18 -8.81
CA ARG A 139 -9.27 15.22 -7.84
C ARG A 139 -9.66 15.74 -6.45
N SER A 140 -10.78 16.44 -6.34
CA SER A 140 -11.29 16.97 -5.06
C SER A 140 -12.03 15.93 -4.23
N PHE A 141 -12.53 14.85 -4.86
CA PHE A 141 -13.17 13.77 -4.14
C PHE A 141 -12.16 13.04 -3.26
N HIS A 142 -12.58 12.81 -2.03
CA HIS A 142 -11.80 12.06 -1.06
C HIS A 142 -12.69 11.09 -0.27
N VAL A 143 -12.05 10.01 0.17
CA VAL A 143 -12.68 9.04 1.07
C VAL A 143 -12.58 9.57 2.50
N ASN A 144 -13.62 10.27 2.96
CA ASN A 144 -13.77 10.69 4.35
C ASN A 144 -14.39 9.59 5.22
N ASP A 145 -14.56 9.87 6.52
CA ASP A 145 -15.10 8.89 7.47
C ASP A 145 -16.56 8.52 7.19
N ASP A 146 -17.36 9.40 6.59
CA ASP A 146 -18.74 9.09 6.18
C ASP A 146 -18.75 8.10 5.02
N VAL A 147 -17.87 8.31 4.02
CA VAL A 147 -17.68 7.37 2.90
C VAL A 147 -17.20 6.02 3.42
N LYS A 148 -16.23 5.99 4.35
CA LYS A 148 -15.76 4.75 4.98
C LYS A 148 -16.87 4.03 5.71
N THR A 149 -17.71 4.76 6.46
CA THR A 149 -18.82 4.19 7.22
C THR A 149 -19.89 3.60 6.29
N GLY A 150 -20.27 4.33 5.23
CA GLY A 150 -21.20 3.83 4.23
C GLY A 150 -20.66 2.62 3.46
N LEU A 151 -19.36 2.62 3.14
CA LEU A 151 -18.69 1.50 2.48
C LEU A 151 -18.66 0.27 3.40
N ALA A 152 -18.33 0.44 4.68
CA ALA A 152 -18.33 -0.64 5.67
C ALA A 152 -19.71 -1.31 5.75
N ALA A 153 -20.77 -0.50 5.93
CA ALA A 153 -22.14 -1.01 5.99
C ALA A 153 -22.55 -1.76 4.72
N ALA A 154 -22.13 -1.28 3.54
CA ALA A 154 -22.42 -1.95 2.28
C ALA A 154 -21.66 -3.28 2.11
N LEU A 155 -20.43 -3.37 2.63
CA LEU A 155 -19.63 -4.58 2.61
C LEU A 155 -20.12 -5.62 3.62
N GLU A 156 -20.49 -5.20 4.84
CA GLU A 156 -20.95 -6.07 5.93
C GLU A 156 -22.21 -6.87 5.56
N ALA A 157 -23.00 -6.39 4.60
CA ALA A 157 -24.15 -7.12 4.07
C ALA A 157 -23.76 -8.41 3.33
N GLU A 158 -22.51 -8.54 2.89
CA GLU A 158 -22.09 -9.60 1.95
C GLU A 158 -20.75 -10.26 2.33
N PHE A 159 -19.91 -9.56 3.08
CA PHE A 159 -18.56 -9.99 3.44
C PHE A 159 -18.26 -9.71 4.90
N LYS A 160 -17.21 -10.37 5.42
CA LYS A 160 -16.63 -9.97 6.69
C LYS A 160 -15.86 -8.66 6.52
N VAL A 161 -16.10 -7.71 7.43
CA VAL A 161 -15.41 -6.42 7.48
C VAL A 161 -14.73 -6.26 8.83
N GLU A 162 -13.51 -5.73 8.83
CA GLU A 162 -12.77 -5.34 10.03
C GLU A 162 -12.35 -3.88 9.92
N LYS A 163 -12.59 -3.09 10.97
CA LYS A 163 -12.10 -1.72 11.05
C LYS A 163 -10.78 -1.72 11.80
N ALA A 164 -9.70 -1.35 11.11
CA ALA A 164 -8.39 -1.25 11.73
C ALA A 164 -8.40 -0.14 12.81
N PRO A 165 -7.68 -0.31 13.94
CA PRO A 165 -7.50 0.79 14.90
C PRO A 165 -6.76 1.99 14.30
N GLY A 166 -5.81 1.70 13.39
CA GLY A 166 -5.04 2.66 12.62
C GLY A 166 -5.12 2.33 11.14
N GLU A 167 -4.01 1.93 10.55
CA GLU A 167 -3.93 1.65 9.12
C GLU A 167 -4.21 0.17 8.83
N ALA A 168 -4.89 -0.11 7.72
CA ALA A 168 -5.29 -1.46 7.32
C ALA A 168 -4.08 -2.36 7.04
N ASP A 169 -3.04 -1.85 6.39
CA ASP A 169 -1.79 -2.56 6.12
C ASP A 169 -1.11 -3.04 7.42
N VAL A 170 -1.03 -2.17 8.43
CA VAL A 170 -0.45 -2.50 9.74
C VAL A 170 -1.30 -3.56 10.46
N TYR A 171 -2.63 -3.41 10.41
CA TYR A 171 -3.54 -4.39 11.00
C TYR A 171 -3.36 -5.76 10.34
N ILE A 172 -3.43 -5.81 9.01
CA ILE A 172 -3.27 -7.04 8.23
C ILE A 172 -1.90 -7.67 8.48
N GLY A 173 -0.84 -6.87 8.48
CA GLY A 173 0.53 -7.33 8.75
C GLY A 173 0.69 -8.01 10.11
N ARG A 174 -0.13 -7.65 11.10
CA ARG A 174 -0.16 -8.27 12.44
C ARG A 174 -1.02 -9.53 12.49
N VAL A 175 -2.21 -9.52 11.90
CA VAL A 175 -3.20 -10.60 12.05
C VAL A 175 -3.09 -11.70 11.01
N ALA A 176 -2.46 -11.43 9.87
CA ALA A 176 -2.24 -12.43 8.84
C ALA A 176 -1.34 -13.55 9.37
N THR A 177 -1.55 -14.73 8.81
CA THR A 177 -0.78 -15.95 9.04
C THR A 177 -0.12 -16.40 7.74
N ASP A 178 0.69 -17.44 7.80
CA ASP A 178 1.37 -18.01 6.65
C ASP A 178 0.44 -18.70 5.64
N LEU A 179 -0.79 -19.05 6.06
CA LEU A 179 -1.82 -19.61 5.19
C LEU A 179 -2.68 -18.53 4.50
N ASP A 180 -2.57 -17.27 4.94
CA ASP A 180 -3.41 -16.19 4.43
C ASP A 180 -2.86 -15.57 3.14
N ILE A 181 -3.78 -15.08 2.31
CA ILE A 181 -3.47 -14.27 1.13
C ILE A 181 -3.81 -12.81 1.44
N VAL A 182 -2.84 -11.93 1.29
CA VAL A 182 -3.06 -10.49 1.49
C VAL A 182 -3.19 -9.77 0.15
N VAL A 183 -4.29 -9.05 -0.04
CA VAL A 183 -4.56 -8.28 -1.25
C VAL A 183 -4.41 -6.81 -0.91
N SER A 184 -3.35 -6.17 -1.41
CA SER A 184 -3.15 -4.73 -1.24
C SER A 184 -2.53 -4.11 -2.49
N GLY A 185 -2.85 -2.83 -2.73
CA GLY A 185 -2.13 -2.00 -3.69
C GLY A 185 -0.79 -1.48 -3.14
N ASP A 186 -0.58 -1.57 -1.83
CA ASP A 186 0.58 -1.05 -1.12
C ASP A 186 1.67 -2.12 -1.03
N SER A 187 2.86 -1.78 -1.52
CA SER A 187 4.02 -2.69 -1.46
C SER A 187 4.59 -2.84 -0.06
N ASP A 188 4.35 -1.90 0.85
CA ASP A 188 4.87 -1.96 2.22
C ASP A 188 4.30 -3.17 2.97
N VAL A 189 3.07 -3.57 2.60
CA VAL A 189 2.40 -4.78 3.11
C VAL A 189 3.23 -6.05 2.89
N PHE A 190 3.99 -6.11 1.80
CA PHE A 190 4.85 -7.27 1.52
C PHE A 190 6.01 -7.39 2.51
N CYS A 191 6.34 -6.34 3.25
CA CYS A 191 7.49 -6.32 4.15
C CYS A 191 7.17 -6.87 5.55
N TYR A 192 5.90 -6.94 5.95
CA TYR A 192 5.50 -7.50 7.25
C TYR A 192 5.82 -9.00 7.33
N LYS A 193 6.45 -9.43 8.42
CA LYS A 193 6.94 -10.81 8.61
C LYS A 193 5.89 -11.89 8.36
N ASN A 194 4.66 -11.66 8.81
CA ASN A 194 3.59 -12.65 8.73
C ASN A 194 2.98 -12.77 7.34
N VAL A 195 3.13 -11.75 6.49
CA VAL A 195 2.64 -11.78 5.11
C VAL A 195 3.57 -12.64 4.27
N LYS A 196 3.14 -13.83 3.85
CA LYS A 196 3.93 -14.71 2.96
C LYS A 196 3.54 -14.57 1.49
N THR A 197 2.24 -14.42 1.25
CA THR A 197 1.67 -14.27 -0.08
C THR A 197 0.91 -12.96 -0.15
N MET A 198 1.30 -12.10 -1.08
CA MET A 198 0.58 -10.88 -1.39
C MET A 198 0.07 -10.94 -2.82
N VAL A 199 -1.14 -10.45 -3.06
CA VAL A 199 -1.70 -10.28 -4.40
C VAL A 199 -1.89 -8.79 -4.64
N ARG A 200 -1.24 -8.26 -5.67
CA ARG A 200 -1.38 -6.86 -6.06
C ARG A 200 -2.36 -6.72 -7.23
N PRO A 201 -3.53 -6.07 -7.02
CA PRO A 201 -4.40 -5.72 -8.13
C PRO A 201 -3.79 -4.56 -8.92
N THR A 202 -3.65 -4.75 -10.23
CA THR A 202 -3.26 -3.68 -11.17
C THR A 202 -4.34 -3.52 -12.22
N ARG A 203 -4.56 -2.28 -12.66
CA ARG A 203 -5.60 -1.99 -13.65
C ARG A 203 -5.01 -1.93 -15.04
N HIS A 204 -5.47 -2.81 -15.93
CA HIS A 204 -5.11 -2.79 -17.34
C HIS A 204 -6.37 -2.71 -18.20
N ARG A 205 -6.48 -1.66 -19.03
CA ARG A 205 -7.62 -1.43 -19.93
C ARG A 205 -9.00 -1.52 -19.24
N GLY A 206 -9.09 -1.10 -17.97
CA GLY A 206 -10.33 -1.12 -17.19
C GLY A 206 -10.63 -2.42 -16.45
N GLN A 207 -9.81 -3.47 -16.64
CA GLN A 207 -9.92 -4.74 -15.92
C GLN A 207 -8.82 -4.86 -14.85
N TYR A 208 -9.07 -5.67 -13.83
CA TYR A 208 -8.08 -5.99 -12.81
C TYR A 208 -7.25 -7.20 -13.24
N ILE A 209 -5.94 -7.07 -13.12
CA ILE A 209 -4.96 -8.15 -13.19
C ILE A 209 -4.42 -8.34 -11.77
N PHE A 210 -4.51 -9.56 -11.25
CA PHE A 210 -4.06 -9.91 -9.91
C PHE A 210 -2.69 -10.57 -10.00
N ASN A 211 -1.66 -9.88 -9.49
CA ASN A 211 -0.29 -10.38 -9.53
C ASN A 211 0.09 -10.95 -8.17
N ALA A 212 0.29 -12.26 -8.09
CA ALA A 212 0.75 -12.93 -6.88
C ALA A 212 2.26 -12.71 -6.68
N LEU A 213 2.61 -12.31 -5.48
CA LEU A 213 3.95 -12.11 -4.96
C LEU A 213 4.15 -13.12 -3.83
N ASP A 214 5.05 -14.06 -4.04
CA ASP A 214 5.46 -15.05 -3.05
C ASP A 214 6.78 -14.61 -2.42
N LYS A 215 6.77 -14.47 -1.08
CA LYS A 215 7.94 -14.01 -0.33
C LYS A 215 9.12 -14.97 -0.39
N SER A 216 8.87 -16.27 -0.42
CA SER A 216 9.93 -17.29 -0.56
C SER A 216 10.60 -17.22 -1.92
N LEU A 217 9.82 -16.96 -2.98
CA LEU A 217 10.33 -16.74 -4.32
C LEU A 217 11.13 -15.43 -4.41
N ALA A 218 10.65 -14.36 -3.78
CA ALA A 218 11.35 -13.09 -3.70
C ALA A 218 12.72 -13.24 -3.01
N PHE A 219 12.75 -13.91 -1.84
CA PHE A 219 13.98 -14.22 -1.11
C PHE A 219 14.96 -15.02 -1.95
N ARG A 220 14.49 -16.06 -2.65
CA ARG A 220 15.34 -16.87 -3.54
C ARG A 220 15.93 -16.05 -4.68
N LYS A 221 15.12 -15.21 -5.34
CA LYS A 221 15.56 -14.42 -6.50
C LYS A 221 16.50 -13.28 -6.10
N MET A 222 16.21 -12.61 -4.99
CA MET A 222 17.02 -11.49 -4.51
C MET A 222 18.25 -11.95 -3.69
N ARG A 223 18.27 -13.22 -3.26
CA ARG A 223 19.24 -13.78 -2.29
C ARG A 223 19.14 -13.11 -0.91
N PHE A 224 17.93 -12.70 -0.54
CA PHE A 224 17.63 -11.99 0.69
C PHE A 224 16.97 -12.90 1.70
N ASN A 225 17.12 -12.58 2.97
CA ASN A 225 16.33 -13.13 4.07
C ASN A 225 15.26 -12.11 4.52
N ALA A 226 14.51 -12.44 5.57
CA ALA A 226 13.46 -11.57 6.09
C ALA A 226 14.00 -10.23 6.63
N ASP A 227 15.13 -10.26 7.32
CA ASP A 227 15.78 -9.07 7.86
C ASP A 227 16.23 -8.13 6.73
N ASP A 228 16.83 -8.68 5.66
CA ASP A 228 17.25 -7.93 4.49
C ASP A 228 16.07 -7.18 3.84
N LEU A 229 14.89 -7.82 3.74
CA LEU A 229 13.70 -7.19 3.18
C LEU A 229 13.20 -6.03 4.05
N VAL A 230 13.26 -6.16 5.37
CA VAL A 230 12.89 -5.08 6.30
C VAL A 230 13.82 -3.88 6.13
N VAL A 231 15.14 -4.12 6.10
CA VAL A 231 16.10 -3.02 5.91
C VAL A 231 15.92 -2.38 4.52
N LEU A 232 15.66 -3.18 3.48
CA LEU A 232 15.40 -2.67 2.13
C LEU A 232 14.17 -1.74 2.12
N ALA A 233 13.08 -2.12 2.80
CA ALA A 233 11.86 -1.33 2.90
C ALA A 233 12.10 0.01 3.63
N VAL A 234 12.94 -0.01 4.66
CA VAL A 234 13.31 1.21 5.40
C VAL A 234 14.10 2.18 4.52
N VAL A 235 15.04 1.71 3.70
CA VAL A 235 15.97 2.58 2.95
C VAL A 235 15.46 2.97 1.55
N SER A 236 14.47 2.28 1.00
CA SER A 236 13.97 2.48 -0.37
C SER A 236 12.86 3.53 -0.51
N GLY A 237 12.57 4.25 0.58
CA GLY A 237 11.46 5.20 0.65
C GLY A 237 10.16 4.48 0.91
N ASN A 238 9.49 4.89 1.97
CA ASN A 238 8.21 4.35 2.41
C ASN A 238 7.31 5.51 2.84
N ASP A 239 6.09 5.18 3.27
CA ASP A 239 5.10 6.17 3.67
C ASP A 239 5.50 7.01 4.91
N TYR A 240 6.62 6.70 5.57
CA TYR A 240 7.10 7.35 6.80
C TYR A 240 8.43 8.06 6.62
N ALA A 241 9.30 7.57 5.75
CA ALA A 241 10.63 8.11 5.51
C ALA A 241 10.90 8.16 4.01
N SER A 242 11.46 9.27 3.54
CA SER A 242 11.95 9.38 2.17
C SER A 242 13.08 8.39 1.90
N ASN A 243 13.22 7.97 0.66
CA ASN A 243 14.37 7.20 0.22
C ASN A 243 15.67 8.00 0.38
N ILE A 244 16.80 7.30 0.39
CA ILE A 244 18.10 7.97 0.28
C ILE A 244 18.19 8.67 -1.08
N PRO A 245 18.55 9.97 -1.12
CA PRO A 245 18.70 10.71 -2.37
C PRO A 245 19.64 9.99 -3.35
N GLY A 246 19.21 9.90 -4.61
CA GLY A 246 19.97 9.23 -5.67
C GLY A 246 19.98 7.70 -5.60
N LYS A 247 19.26 7.07 -4.66
CA LYS A 247 19.16 5.62 -4.54
C LYS A 247 17.74 5.15 -4.82
N ALA A 248 17.56 4.50 -5.98
CA ALA A 248 16.34 3.79 -6.33
C ALA A 248 16.35 2.36 -5.77
N ILE A 249 15.20 1.71 -5.74
CA ILE A 249 15.06 0.35 -5.17
C ILE A 249 16.01 -0.68 -5.81
N VAL A 250 16.22 -0.62 -7.14
CA VAL A 250 17.14 -1.53 -7.84
C VAL A 250 18.58 -1.32 -7.37
N THR A 251 19.02 -0.07 -7.24
CA THR A 251 20.34 0.27 -6.71
C THR A 251 20.50 -0.21 -5.28
N ASN A 252 19.47 -0.10 -4.44
CA ASN A 252 19.51 -0.62 -3.08
C ASN A 252 19.66 -2.14 -3.04
N VAL A 253 18.94 -2.86 -3.91
CA VAL A 253 19.08 -4.32 -4.03
C VAL A 253 20.51 -4.70 -4.42
N GLU A 254 21.11 -4.01 -5.39
CA GLU A 254 22.50 -4.25 -5.80
C GLU A 254 23.50 -3.99 -4.66
N ILE A 255 23.30 -2.93 -3.87
CA ILE A 255 24.16 -2.63 -2.72
C ILE A 255 24.04 -3.75 -1.67
N PHE A 256 22.83 -4.20 -1.35
CA PHE A 256 22.61 -5.29 -0.42
C PHE A 256 23.29 -6.57 -0.88
N GLN A 257 23.15 -6.92 -2.16
CA GLN A 257 23.82 -8.10 -2.71
C GLN A 257 25.35 -8.02 -2.56
N LYS A 258 25.96 -6.84 -2.77
CA LYS A 258 27.39 -6.63 -2.53
C LYS A 258 27.78 -6.75 -1.05
N ILE A 259 26.96 -6.26 -0.13
CA ILE A 259 27.20 -6.44 1.32
C ILE A 259 27.19 -7.93 1.65
N LYS A 260 26.21 -8.67 1.11
CA LYS A 260 26.04 -10.11 1.34
C LYS A 260 27.15 -10.99 0.76
N GLU A 261 28.01 -10.49 -0.12
CA GLU A 261 29.23 -11.20 -0.52
C GLU A 261 30.16 -11.46 0.67
N LYS A 262 30.06 -10.65 1.74
CA LYS A 262 30.83 -10.80 2.98
C LYS A 262 30.22 -11.79 3.98
N GLY A 263 29.01 -12.30 3.72
CA GLY A 263 28.26 -13.18 4.62
C GLY A 263 26.85 -12.68 4.91
N ASP A 264 26.11 -13.43 5.74
CA ASP A 264 24.81 -13.00 6.25
C ASP A 264 24.99 -12.04 7.44
N PHE A 265 24.12 -11.03 7.50
CA PHE A 265 24.12 -9.99 8.53
C PHE A 265 22.78 -10.01 9.28
N SER A 266 22.78 -9.60 10.55
CA SER A 266 21.52 -9.22 11.21
C SER A 266 20.97 -7.95 10.55
N LYS A 267 19.67 -7.67 10.71
CA LYS A 267 19.06 -6.40 10.25
C LYS A 267 19.86 -5.16 10.66
N GLU A 268 20.39 -5.15 11.89
CA GLU A 268 21.20 -4.04 12.40
C GLU A 268 22.50 -3.92 11.63
N ALA A 269 23.25 -5.02 11.53
CA ALA A 269 24.56 -5.05 10.88
C ALA A 269 24.45 -4.76 9.38
N MET A 270 23.38 -5.23 8.72
CA MET A 270 23.06 -4.92 7.32
C MET A 270 22.83 -3.41 7.14
N LEU A 271 22.00 -2.79 8.00
CA LEU A 271 21.78 -1.35 7.95
C LEU A 271 23.08 -0.58 8.19
N ARG A 272 23.95 -1.05 9.10
CA ARG A 272 25.25 -0.41 9.35
C ARG A 272 26.11 -0.36 8.10
N GLU A 273 26.31 -1.51 7.47
CA GLU A 273 27.16 -1.61 6.28
C GLU A 273 26.58 -0.85 5.09
N TYR A 274 25.26 -0.87 4.95
CA TYR A 274 24.57 -0.10 3.92
C TYR A 274 24.80 1.40 4.08
N VAL A 275 24.67 1.95 5.30
CA VAL A 275 24.92 3.36 5.58
C VAL A 275 26.39 3.72 5.35
N LEU A 276 27.34 2.89 5.77
CA LEU A 276 28.77 3.11 5.54
C LEU A 276 29.11 3.18 4.05
N LEU A 277 28.58 2.24 3.25
CA LEU A 277 28.76 2.26 1.79
C LEU A 277 28.14 3.51 1.16
N CYS A 278 26.95 3.92 1.59
CA CYS A 278 26.31 5.13 1.08
C CYS A 278 27.11 6.40 1.45
N GLN A 279 27.68 6.48 2.65
CA GLN A 279 28.51 7.63 3.08
C GLN A 279 29.85 7.72 2.33
N SER A 280 30.38 6.59 1.85
CA SER A 280 31.57 6.57 1.01
C SER A 280 31.33 7.06 -0.42
N ASP A 281 30.06 7.19 -0.83
CA ASP A 281 29.64 7.66 -2.13
C ASP A 281 29.55 9.20 -2.14
N ARG A 282 30.25 9.86 -3.07
CA ARG A 282 30.41 11.32 -3.10
C ARG A 282 29.11 12.09 -3.37
N ASN A 283 28.03 11.39 -3.74
CA ASN A 283 26.71 11.95 -4.03
C ASN A 283 25.71 11.81 -2.86
N PHE A 284 26.16 11.43 -1.66
CA PHE A 284 25.29 11.32 -0.48
C PHE A 284 24.95 12.69 0.11
N ASP A 285 23.94 13.36 -0.45
CA ASP A 285 23.43 14.63 0.06
C ASP A 285 22.16 14.38 0.89
N GLY A 286 22.36 13.74 2.04
CA GLY A 286 21.34 13.49 3.05
C GLY A 286 22.02 13.49 4.41
N GLY A 287 21.73 14.51 5.24
CA GLY A 287 22.50 14.82 6.45
C GLY A 287 22.91 13.58 7.22
N ALA A 288 24.23 13.34 7.33
CA ALA A 288 24.80 12.19 8.01
C ALA A 288 24.21 11.97 9.41
N THR A 289 23.75 13.05 10.06
CA THR A 289 23.05 13.07 11.35
C THR A 289 21.68 12.38 11.35
N TYR A 290 20.86 12.49 10.29
CA TYR A 290 19.56 11.79 10.24
C TYR A 290 19.75 10.28 10.21
N TRP A 291 20.64 9.79 9.34
CA TRP A 291 20.94 8.37 9.20
C TRP A 291 21.73 7.81 10.39
N GLN A 292 22.61 8.60 11.01
CA GLN A 292 23.25 8.25 12.27
C GLN A 292 22.25 8.17 13.44
N ASN A 293 21.24 9.05 13.48
CA ASN A 293 20.17 8.98 14.49
C ASN A 293 19.25 7.78 14.25
N LEU A 294 18.86 7.51 13.00
CA LEU A 294 18.09 6.32 12.62
C LEU A 294 18.85 5.04 12.95
N PHE A 295 20.16 5.01 12.73
CA PHE A 295 21.05 3.92 13.12
C PHE A 295 21.12 3.74 14.64
N ARG A 296 21.36 4.82 15.42
CA ARG A 296 21.41 4.74 16.90
C ARG A 296 20.09 4.27 17.49
N MET A 297 18.99 4.60 16.82
CA MET A 297 17.65 4.17 17.18
C MET A 297 17.41 2.69 16.85
N ILE A 298 17.60 2.28 15.58
CA ILE A 298 17.30 0.92 15.10
C ILE A 298 18.25 -0.11 15.69
N VAL A 299 19.52 0.26 15.90
CA VAL A 299 20.56 -0.70 16.32
C VAL A 299 20.87 -0.64 17.82
N ASP A 300 21.02 0.56 18.39
CA ASP A 300 21.51 0.67 19.77
C ASP A 300 20.37 0.80 20.79
N GLY A 301 19.10 0.83 20.35
CA GLY A 301 17.92 1.07 21.19
C GLY A 301 17.96 2.42 21.93
N ASN A 302 18.93 3.27 21.62
CA ASN A 302 19.19 4.51 22.33
C ASN A 302 18.36 5.62 21.72
N ILE A 303 17.18 5.82 22.31
CA ILE A 303 16.33 6.99 22.08
C ILE A 303 17.07 8.21 22.66
N GLY A 304 17.85 8.90 21.84
CA GLY A 304 18.53 10.12 22.26
C GLY A 304 17.52 11.26 22.53
N ALA A 305 17.88 12.19 23.43
CA ALA A 305 17.07 13.36 23.82
C ALA A 305 16.75 14.37 22.68
N ARG A 306 17.15 14.08 21.44
CA ARG A 306 16.88 14.87 20.22
C ARG A 306 16.10 14.08 19.17
N MET A 307 15.42 13.01 19.56
CA MET A 307 14.51 12.29 18.67
C MET A 307 13.10 12.88 18.82
N GLY A 308 12.49 13.24 17.70
CA GLY A 308 11.11 13.67 17.66
C GLY A 308 10.16 12.48 17.84
N PRO A 309 8.86 12.74 18.05
CA PRO A 309 7.82 11.70 18.15
C PRO A 309 7.75 10.77 16.94
N GLU A 310 8.19 11.24 15.77
CA GLU A 310 8.17 10.54 14.49
C GLU A 310 9.12 9.33 14.46
N GLN A 311 10.32 9.47 15.04
CA GLN A 311 11.33 8.41 15.06
C GLN A 311 10.90 7.23 15.96
N LEU A 312 10.24 7.51 17.09
CA LEU A 312 9.70 6.46 17.98
C LEU A 312 8.71 5.54 17.26
N GLN A 313 7.90 6.11 16.37
CA GLN A 313 6.86 5.37 15.64
C GLN A 313 7.42 4.55 14.48
N ILE A 314 8.53 5.00 13.87
CA ILE A 314 9.31 4.19 12.93
C ILE A 314 9.90 2.98 13.67
N LEU A 315 10.41 3.15 14.90
CA LEU A 315 10.93 2.05 15.73
C LEU A 315 9.84 1.02 16.07
N GLU A 316 8.66 1.46 16.53
CA GLU A 316 7.52 0.58 16.80
C GLU A 316 7.07 -0.19 15.54
N LYS A 317 7.19 0.41 14.35
CA LYS A 317 6.89 -0.25 13.07
C LYS A 317 8.00 -1.19 12.61
N VAL A 318 9.28 -0.85 12.78
CA VAL A 318 10.39 -1.79 12.53
C VAL A 318 10.29 -2.99 13.46
N GLU A 319 9.91 -2.77 14.73
CA GLU A 319 9.59 -3.86 15.65
C GLU A 319 8.34 -4.64 15.20
N ALA A 320 7.28 -3.98 14.71
CA ALA A 320 6.10 -4.64 14.17
C ALA A 320 6.35 -5.40 12.85
N LEU A 321 7.33 -4.94 12.05
CA LEU A 321 7.79 -5.63 10.84
C LEU A 321 8.66 -6.84 11.19
N GLY A 322 9.37 -6.82 12.33
CA GLY A 322 10.26 -7.89 12.78
C GLY A 322 9.66 -8.92 13.76
N ARG A 323 8.60 -8.56 14.50
CA ARG A 323 7.83 -9.48 15.37
C ARG A 323 6.89 -10.35 14.55
#